data_AF-A0A3S0VK67-F1
#
_entry.id   AF-A0A3S0VK67-F1
#
_cell.length_a   1.000
_cell.length_b   1.000
_cell.length_c   1.000
_cell.angle_alpha   90.00
_cell.angle_beta   90.00
_cell.angle_gamma   90.00
#
_symmetry.space_group_name_H-M   'P 1'
#
loop_
_entity.id
_entity.type
_entity.pdbx_description
1 polymer ?
#
loop_
_entity_poly.entity_id
_entity_poly.type
_entity_poly.pdbx_seq_one_letter_code
_entity_poly.pdbx_strand_id
1 'polypeptide(L)'
;MSFLGFIPDFDKDNFCCIAQFNALNTYKGECGNTTFVVRRDFDEGYKMFYLAGQQEKLMYTAVTEFLDVACVDSIDNKKYLLLQERCGGSGCSDIGEYRIIDPKTRAILLGKKPFTAEDEEGMDEFADDSTRVYELRRINHEEKNVEEATQILGYAPPNQLINNFCCSD
;
A
#
# COMPACT_ATOMS: atom_id res chain seq x y z
N MET A 1 23.87 6.92 5.98
CA MET A 1 24.19 5.56 5.48
C MET A 1 22.85 4.90 5.19
N SER A 2 22.41 4.96 3.93
CA SER A 2 21.12 4.39 3.52
C SER A 2 21.26 2.88 3.36
N PHE A 3 20.62 2.12 4.24
CA PHE A 3 20.36 0.72 4.00
C PHE A 3 19.19 0.66 3.01
N LEU A 4 19.52 0.45 1.74
CA LEU A 4 18.55 -0.04 0.76
C LEU A 4 18.00 -1.35 1.32
N GLY A 5 16.72 -1.35 1.70
CA GLY A 5 16.01 -2.56 2.09
C GLY A 5 16.20 -3.62 1.01
N PHE A 6 16.80 -4.73 1.41
CA PHE A 6 17.06 -5.88 0.55
C PHE A 6 15.70 -6.46 0.16
N ILE A 7 15.23 -6.18 -1.06
CA ILE A 7 14.25 -7.05 -1.72
C ILE A 7 15.06 -8.27 -2.17
N PRO A 8 14.78 -9.50 -1.68
CA PRO A 8 15.55 -10.67 -2.05
C PRO A 8 15.62 -10.81 -3.57
N ASP A 9 16.85 -10.78 -4.09
CA ASP A 9 17.22 -10.73 -5.52
C ASP A 9 17.09 -12.13 -6.17
N PHE A 10 15.93 -12.77 -6.01
CA PHE A 10 15.55 -14.03 -6.67
C PHE A 10 14.26 -13.83 -7.47
N ASP A 11 14.34 -12.97 -8.48
CA ASP A 11 13.66 -13.08 -9.77
C ASP A 11 13.67 -11.70 -10.44
N LYS A 12 14.75 -11.42 -11.17
CA LYS A 12 14.83 -10.31 -12.13
C LYS A 12 13.84 -10.46 -13.29
N ASP A 13 13.06 -11.54 -13.32
CA ASP A 13 12.03 -11.84 -14.30
C ASP A 13 10.61 -11.41 -13.87
N ASN A 14 10.42 -10.86 -12.65
CA ASN A 14 9.10 -10.45 -12.14
C ASN A 14 8.75 -8.95 -12.38
N PHE A 15 9.56 -8.21 -13.13
CA PHE A 15 9.23 -6.83 -13.56
C PHE A 15 8.47 -6.83 -14.88
N CYS A 16 7.24 -7.34 -14.89
CA CYS A 16 6.43 -7.36 -16.12
C CYS A 16 5.25 -6.40 -16.04
N CYS A 17 5.50 -5.21 -16.61
CA CYS A 17 4.57 -4.17 -17.07
C CYS A 17 4.31 -2.96 -16.16
N ILE A 18 5.12 -1.92 -16.38
CA ILE A 18 4.58 -0.56 -16.45
C ILE A 18 3.82 -0.48 -17.77
N ALA A 19 2.58 -0.99 -17.81
CA ALA A 19 1.66 -0.67 -18.88
C ALA A 19 1.29 0.81 -18.70
N GLN A 20 2.00 1.63 -19.46
CA GLN A 20 1.79 3.04 -19.71
C GLN A 20 0.31 3.44 -19.56
N PHE A 21 0.11 4.60 -18.90
CA PHE A 21 -1.11 5.42 -18.96
C PHE A 21 -1.85 5.23 -20.29
N ASN A 22 -2.89 4.40 -20.30
CA ASN A 22 -3.94 4.48 -21.31
C ASN A 22 -5.05 5.37 -20.75
N ALA A 23 -5.79 6.02 -21.65
CA ALA A 23 -6.69 7.16 -21.44
C ALA A 23 -7.84 7.01 -20.41
N LEU A 24 -7.82 5.99 -19.53
CA LEU A 24 -8.92 5.58 -18.65
C LEU A 24 -8.50 5.22 -17.21
N ASN A 25 -7.33 5.64 -16.72
CA ASN A 25 -7.01 5.58 -15.28
C ASN A 25 -7.12 4.18 -14.62
N THR A 26 -6.94 3.10 -15.39
CA THR A 26 -7.21 1.72 -14.94
C THR A 26 -5.96 0.85 -15.03
N TYR A 27 -5.63 0.15 -13.94
CA TYR A 27 -4.59 -0.87 -13.83
C TYR A 27 -5.24 -2.25 -13.66
N LYS A 28 -4.64 -3.28 -14.23
CA LYS A 28 -5.06 -4.67 -14.05
C LYS A 28 -3.81 -5.52 -13.89
N GLY A 29 -3.83 -6.46 -12.96
CA GLY A 29 -2.74 -7.42 -12.83
C GLY A 29 -3.06 -8.55 -11.88
N GLU A 30 -2.20 -9.55 -11.89
CA GLU A 30 -2.41 -10.77 -11.11
C GLU A 30 -1.53 -10.80 -9.87
N CYS A 31 -2.11 -11.28 -8.77
CA CYS A 31 -1.37 -11.60 -7.57
C CYS A 31 -1.86 -12.95 -7.02
N GLY A 32 -0.96 -13.93 -6.97
CA GLY A 32 -1.34 -15.32 -6.75
C GLY A 32 -2.24 -15.83 -7.88
N ASN A 33 -3.44 -16.30 -7.55
CA ASN A 33 -4.44 -16.80 -8.49
C ASN A 33 -5.62 -15.84 -8.68
N THR A 34 -5.47 -14.58 -8.27
CA THR A 34 -6.52 -13.56 -8.32
C THR A 34 -6.06 -12.40 -9.18
N THR A 35 -6.89 -12.05 -10.16
CA THR A 35 -6.73 -10.83 -10.95
C THR A 35 -7.40 -9.65 -10.24
N PHE A 36 -6.65 -8.57 -10.07
CA PHE A 36 -7.11 -7.31 -9.51
C PHE A 36 -7.21 -6.25 -10.60
N VAL A 37 -8.14 -5.31 -10.42
CA VAL A 37 -8.33 -4.14 -11.27
C VAL A 37 -8.40 -2.92 -10.37
N VAL A 38 -7.54 -1.93 -10.58
CA VAL A 38 -7.56 -0.65 -9.85
C VAL A 38 -7.98 0.44 -10.82
N ARG A 39 -8.97 1.25 -10.46
CA ARG A 39 -9.44 2.39 -11.26
C ARG A 39 -9.32 3.67 -10.46
N ARG A 40 -8.77 4.72 -11.05
CA ARG A 40 -8.84 6.08 -10.48
C ARG A 40 -10.09 6.78 -11.02
N ASP A 41 -11.01 7.03 -10.10
CA ASP A 41 -12.15 7.91 -10.24
C ASP A 41 -11.74 9.31 -9.79
N PHE A 42 -11.84 10.32 -10.66
CA PHE A 42 -11.33 11.65 -10.32
C PHE A 42 -12.09 12.32 -9.18
N ASP A 43 -13.35 11.93 -8.96
CA ASP A 43 -14.21 12.50 -7.91
C ASP A 43 -14.21 11.64 -6.63
N GLU A 44 -13.92 10.33 -6.76
CA GLU A 44 -14.07 9.36 -5.66
C GLU A 44 -12.75 8.66 -5.22
N GLY A 45 -11.62 9.00 -5.82
CA GLY A 45 -10.31 8.41 -5.50
C GLY A 45 -10.05 7.11 -6.27
N TYR A 46 -9.42 6.11 -5.65
CA TYR A 46 -9.16 4.82 -6.30
C TYR A 46 -10.15 3.75 -5.86
N LYS A 47 -10.61 2.93 -6.79
CA LYS A 47 -11.44 1.75 -6.54
C LYS A 47 -10.69 0.52 -7.01
N MET A 48 -10.57 -0.47 -6.15
CA MET A 48 -9.97 -1.75 -6.47
C MET A 48 -11.03 -2.85 -6.49
N PHE A 49 -10.97 -3.67 -7.53
CA PHE A 49 -11.84 -4.79 -7.80
C PHE A 49 -11.02 -6.06 -7.91
N TYR A 50 -11.66 -7.22 -7.71
CA TYR A 50 -11.12 -8.51 -8.12
C TYR A 50 -12.05 -9.19 -9.13
N LEU A 51 -11.49 -10.05 -9.98
CA LEU A 51 -12.26 -10.86 -10.92
C LEU A 51 -12.74 -12.16 -10.25
N ALA A 52 -14.05 -12.39 -10.30
CA ALA A 52 -14.69 -13.66 -9.94
C ALA A 52 -15.33 -14.26 -11.19
N GLY A 53 -14.58 -15.08 -11.92
CA GLY A 53 -14.96 -15.48 -13.28
C GLY A 53 -14.85 -14.28 -14.22
N GLN A 54 -15.95 -13.93 -14.90
CA GLN A 54 -16.02 -12.77 -15.81
C GLN A 54 -16.56 -11.50 -15.14
N GLN A 55 -16.87 -11.53 -13.84
CA GLN A 55 -17.44 -10.40 -13.11
C GLN A 55 -16.39 -9.71 -12.23
N GLU A 56 -16.38 -8.39 -12.27
CA GLU A 56 -15.64 -7.55 -11.31
C GLU A 56 -16.44 -7.38 -10.02
N LYS A 57 -15.76 -7.54 -8.89
CA LYS A 57 -16.32 -7.30 -7.56
C LYS A 57 -15.49 -6.27 -6.83
N LEU A 58 -16.13 -5.19 -6.37
CA LEU A 58 -15.47 -4.15 -5.60
C LEU A 58 -14.91 -4.75 -4.31
N MET A 59 -13.65 -4.44 -4.03
CA MET A 59 -12.91 -4.95 -2.89
C MET A 59 -12.52 -3.83 -1.93
N TYR A 60 -12.08 -2.71 -2.47
CA TYR A 60 -11.48 -1.64 -1.69
C TYR A 60 -11.67 -0.30 -2.37
N THR A 61 -11.81 0.76 -1.58
CA THR A 61 -11.87 2.14 -2.07
C THR A 61 -10.87 2.97 -1.26
N ALA A 62 -9.92 3.57 -1.96
CA ALA A 62 -8.90 4.45 -1.39
C ALA A 62 -9.30 5.90 -1.68
N VAL A 63 -9.56 6.69 -0.62
CA VAL A 63 -9.94 8.11 -0.75
C VAL A 63 -8.69 9.01 -0.79
N THR A 64 -7.58 8.48 -1.28
CA THR A 64 -6.27 9.14 -1.24
C THR A 64 -5.86 9.65 -2.62
N GLU A 65 -4.92 10.60 -2.66
CA GLU A 65 -4.41 11.16 -3.91
C GLU A 65 -3.51 10.20 -4.67
N PHE A 66 -2.69 9.44 -3.94
CA PHE A 66 -1.77 8.45 -4.50
C PHE A 66 -2.00 7.08 -3.88
N LEU A 67 -2.17 6.08 -4.75
CA LEU A 67 -2.26 4.68 -4.40
C LEU A 67 -1.23 3.91 -5.24
N ASP A 68 -0.25 3.32 -4.58
CA ASP A 68 0.69 2.40 -5.19
C ASP A 68 0.32 0.96 -4.81
N VAL A 69 0.51 0.03 -5.74
CA VAL A 69 0.10 -1.36 -5.59
C VAL A 69 1.18 -2.30 -6.11
N ALA A 70 1.48 -3.34 -5.34
CA ALA A 70 2.42 -4.39 -5.72
C ALA A 70 1.94 -5.77 -5.26
N CYS A 71 2.24 -6.80 -6.06
CA CYS A 71 2.20 -8.17 -5.57
C CYS A 71 3.58 -8.52 -5.00
N VAL A 72 3.64 -8.91 -3.74
CA VAL A 72 4.89 -9.20 -3.04
C VAL A 72 4.86 -10.59 -2.45
N ASP A 73 6.02 -11.23 -2.37
CA ASP A 73 6.20 -12.47 -1.63
C ASP A 73 6.64 -12.14 -0.20
N SER A 74 6.11 -12.85 0.80
CA SER A 74 6.61 -12.82 2.17
C SER A 74 7.89 -13.64 2.34
N ILE A 75 8.53 -13.57 3.50
CA ILE A 75 9.71 -14.39 3.84
C ILE A 75 9.44 -15.90 3.73
N ASP A 76 8.17 -16.31 3.89
CA ASP A 76 7.72 -17.70 3.76
C ASP A 76 7.23 -18.05 2.33
N ASN A 77 7.52 -17.19 1.33
CA ASN A 77 7.07 -17.31 -0.06
C ASN A 77 5.54 -17.32 -0.23
N LYS A 78 4.80 -16.64 0.66
CA LYS A 78 3.36 -16.42 0.48
C LYS A 78 3.15 -15.12 -0.29
N LYS A 79 2.33 -15.16 -1.34
CA LYS A 79 1.95 -13.97 -2.11
C LYS A 79 0.94 -13.12 -1.35
N TYR A 80 1.20 -11.82 -1.28
CA TYR A 80 0.32 -10.81 -0.74
C TYR A 80 0.18 -9.65 -1.72
N LEU A 81 -1.02 -9.07 -1.77
CA LEU A 81 -1.22 -7.80 -2.44
C LEU A 81 -0.96 -6.69 -1.42
N LEU A 82 0.05 -5.87 -1.68
CA LEU A 82 0.45 -4.74 -0.86
C LEU A 82 -0.02 -3.45 -1.53
N LEU A 83 -0.77 -2.65 -0.78
CA LEU A 83 -1.17 -1.30 -1.18
C LEU A 83 -0.41 -0.30 -0.32
N GLN A 84 -0.03 0.83 -0.89
CA GLN A 84 0.52 1.98 -0.16
C GLN A 84 -0.31 3.22 -0.51
N GLU A 85 -0.97 3.77 0.50
CA GLU A 85 -1.77 4.99 0.39
C GLU A 85 -0.93 6.19 0.85
N ARG A 86 -0.82 7.19 -0.01
CA ARG A 86 -0.11 8.44 0.29
C ARG A 86 -0.96 9.64 -0.07
N CYS A 87 -0.95 10.65 0.79
CA CYS A 87 -1.53 11.94 0.47
C CYS A 87 -0.55 12.80 -0.36
N GLY A 88 -1.06 13.79 -1.08
CA GLY A 88 -0.25 14.76 -1.80
C GLY A 88 -0.27 16.14 -1.13
N GLY A 89 0.80 16.91 -1.39
CA GLY A 89 0.95 18.27 -0.88
C GLY A 89 1.99 18.42 0.23
N SER A 90 2.22 19.68 0.65
CA SER A 90 3.13 20.01 1.74
C SER A 90 2.61 19.45 3.05
N GLY A 91 3.47 18.75 3.79
CA GLY A 91 3.11 18.14 5.06
C GLY A 91 2.55 16.73 4.91
N CYS A 92 2.56 16.11 3.73
CA CYS A 92 2.33 14.67 3.55
C CYS A 92 3.60 13.85 3.83
N SER A 93 3.45 12.66 4.39
CA SER A 93 4.57 11.74 4.59
C SER A 93 4.94 11.04 3.29
N ASP A 94 6.23 10.82 3.10
CA ASP A 94 6.75 10.03 1.97
C ASP A 94 6.46 8.53 2.14
N ILE A 95 6.27 8.06 3.38
CA ILE A 95 6.01 6.64 3.73
C ILE A 95 4.54 6.31 3.51
N GLY A 96 3.62 7.12 4.03
CA GLY A 96 2.19 6.82 4.01
C GLY A 96 1.84 5.52 4.75
N GLU A 97 0.69 4.93 4.40
CA GLU A 97 0.17 3.75 5.09
C GLU A 97 0.04 2.55 4.16
N TYR A 98 0.45 1.38 4.64
CA TYR A 98 0.29 0.10 3.96
C TYR A 98 -1.04 -0.57 4.28
N ARG A 99 -1.52 -1.32 3.28
CA ARG A 99 -2.56 -2.34 3.41
C ARG A 99 -2.04 -3.65 2.87
N ILE A 100 -2.35 -4.75 3.56
CA ILE A 100 -1.97 -6.08 3.12
C ILE A 100 -3.23 -6.91 2.92
N ILE A 101 -3.32 -7.53 1.76
CA ILE A 101 -4.43 -8.36 1.35
C ILE A 101 -3.91 -9.74 0.99
N ASP A 102 -4.54 -10.79 1.53
CA ASP A 102 -4.34 -12.15 1.05
C ASP A 102 -5.12 -12.33 -0.26
N PRO A 103 -4.46 -12.55 -1.41
CA PRO A 103 -5.13 -12.66 -2.69
C PRO A 103 -6.01 -13.91 -2.81
N LYS A 104 -5.69 -14.99 -2.09
CA LYS A 104 -6.41 -16.27 -2.17
C LYS A 104 -7.75 -16.17 -1.43
N THR A 105 -7.72 -15.61 -0.23
CA THR A 105 -8.95 -15.45 0.59
C THR A 105 -9.68 -14.15 0.29
N ARG A 106 -8.96 -13.14 -0.22
CA ARG A 106 -9.37 -11.73 -0.36
C ARG A 106 -9.61 -11.06 0.99
N ALA A 107 -9.00 -11.59 2.06
CA ALA A 107 -9.05 -10.98 3.37
C ALA A 107 -8.08 -9.81 3.46
N ILE A 108 -8.53 -8.69 4.02
CA ILE A 108 -7.66 -7.58 4.42
C ILE A 108 -6.99 -8.02 5.73
N LEU A 109 -5.68 -8.25 5.68
CA LEU A 109 -4.87 -8.63 6.84
C LEU A 109 -4.35 -7.40 7.60
N LEU A 110 -4.04 -6.34 6.86
CA LEU A 110 -3.72 -5.02 7.41
C LEU A 110 -4.60 -3.99 6.73
N GLY A 111 -5.50 -3.38 7.50
CA GLY A 111 -6.45 -2.38 7.03
C GLY A 111 -6.16 -0.98 7.58
N LYS A 112 -6.98 0.00 7.19
CA LYS A 112 -6.94 1.34 7.77
C LYS A 112 -7.35 1.29 9.23
N LYS A 113 -6.56 1.93 10.10
CA LYS A 113 -6.87 2.06 11.53
C LYS A 113 -7.10 3.53 11.88
N PRO A 114 -7.97 3.83 12.85
CA PRO A 114 -8.03 5.18 13.42
C PRO A 114 -6.76 5.47 14.22
N PHE A 115 -6.46 6.75 14.42
CA PHE A 115 -5.42 7.12 15.38
C PHE A 115 -5.79 6.65 16.79
N THR A 116 -4.77 6.25 17.54
CA THR A 116 -4.85 5.76 18.91
C THR A 116 -4.20 6.74 19.88
N ALA A 117 -4.39 6.53 21.19
CA ALA A 117 -3.73 7.33 22.22
C ALA A 117 -2.21 7.12 22.23
N GLU A 118 -1.74 5.92 21.88
CA GLU A 118 -0.32 5.63 21.75
C GLU A 118 0.33 6.38 20.57
N ASP A 119 -0.46 6.85 19.59
CA ASP A 119 0.07 7.69 18.51
C ASP A 119 0.36 9.11 19.02
N GLU A 120 -0.17 9.47 20.19
CA GLU A 120 -0.05 10.78 20.81
C GLU A 120 1.16 10.89 21.77
N GLU A 121 1.92 9.81 21.95
CA GLU A 121 3.10 9.80 22.81
C GLU A 121 4.19 10.75 22.30
N GLY A 122 4.79 11.52 23.20
CA GLY A 122 5.87 12.47 22.89
C GLY A 122 5.42 13.82 22.32
N MET A 123 4.11 14.08 22.25
CA MET A 123 3.59 15.33 21.67
C MET A 123 3.40 16.47 22.69
N ASP A 124 3.56 16.21 23.99
CA ASP A 124 3.37 17.21 25.06
C ASP A 124 4.24 18.47 24.88
N GLU A 125 5.43 18.31 24.29
CA GLU A 125 6.36 19.42 24.03
C GLU A 125 5.94 20.32 22.85
N PHE A 126 4.94 19.90 22.07
CA PHE A 126 4.41 20.62 20.91
C PHE A 126 2.96 21.08 21.11
N ALA A 127 2.43 21.06 22.34
CA ALA A 127 1.02 21.34 22.63
C ALA A 127 0.46 22.64 22.01
N ASP A 128 1.32 23.65 21.80
CA ASP A 128 0.94 24.95 21.22
C ASP A 128 1.09 25.02 19.68
N ASP A 129 1.65 23.98 19.03
CA ASP A 129 1.83 23.87 17.58
C ASP A 129 1.00 22.72 17.02
N SER A 130 -0.27 23.02 16.71
CA SER A 130 -1.24 22.03 16.25
C SER A 130 -0.85 21.33 14.94
N THR A 131 -0.09 22.01 14.07
CA THR A 131 0.42 21.41 12.83
C THR A 131 1.47 20.36 13.15
N ARG A 132 2.43 20.69 14.02
CA ARG A 132 3.51 19.78 14.39
C ARG A 132 3.02 18.60 15.22
N VAL A 133 2.02 18.80 16.08
CA VAL A 133 1.32 17.72 16.79
C VAL A 133 0.67 16.75 15.80
N TYR A 134 -0.04 17.25 14.79
CA TYR A 134 -0.67 16.40 13.79
C TYR A 134 0.37 15.61 12.96
N GLU A 135 1.47 16.25 12.56
CA GLU A 135 2.55 15.61 11.81
C GLU A 135 3.21 14.48 12.60
N LEU A 136 3.57 14.72 13.87
CA LEU A 136 4.16 13.71 14.74
C LEU A 136 3.21 12.54 15.00
N ARG A 137 1.93 12.84 15.30
CA ARG A 137 0.91 11.81 15.47
C ARG A 137 0.82 10.89 14.26
N ARG A 138 0.83 11.48 13.07
CA ARG A 138 0.78 10.71 11.83
C ARG A 138 2.05 9.88 11.63
N ILE A 139 3.23 10.44 11.84
CA ILE A 139 4.49 9.70 11.72
C ILE A 139 4.49 8.48 12.66
N ASN A 140 4.12 8.66 13.93
CA ASN A 140 4.00 7.56 14.89
C ASN A 140 3.02 6.47 14.40
N HIS A 141 1.88 6.89 13.82
CA HIS A 141 0.89 5.97 13.27
C HIS A 141 1.43 5.18 12.07
N GLU A 142 2.12 5.84 11.15
CA GLU A 142 2.71 5.22 9.98
C GLU A 142 3.85 4.27 10.34
N GLU A 143 4.69 4.61 11.33
CA GLU A 143 5.74 3.73 11.83
C GLU A 143 5.17 2.43 12.39
N LYS A 144 4.11 2.49 13.21
CA LYS A 144 3.40 1.29 13.69
C LYS A 144 2.79 0.49 12.55
N ASN A 145 2.23 1.16 11.55
CA ASN A 145 1.71 0.48 10.37
C ASN A 145 2.82 -0.26 9.60
N VAL A 146 4.02 0.33 9.48
CA VAL A 146 5.21 -0.33 8.89
C VAL A 146 5.64 -1.53 9.73
N GLU A 147 5.65 -1.42 11.06
CA GLU A 147 5.97 -2.54 11.96
C GLU A 147 4.99 -3.71 11.80
N GLU A 148 3.69 -3.44 11.75
CA GLU A 148 2.67 -4.46 11.51
C GLU A 148 2.80 -5.10 10.12
N ALA A 149 3.05 -4.29 9.09
CA ALA A 149 3.32 -4.79 7.75
C ALA A 149 4.56 -5.69 7.75
N THR A 150 5.60 -5.31 8.48
CA THR A 150 6.84 -6.08 8.64
C THR A 150 6.57 -7.43 9.30
N GLN A 151 5.72 -7.47 10.34
CA GLN A 151 5.35 -8.73 11.01
C GLN A 151 4.62 -9.69 10.06
N ILE A 152 3.80 -9.17 9.14
CA ILE A 152 3.06 -9.99 8.17
C ILE A 152 3.96 -10.47 7.02
N LEU A 153 4.81 -9.58 6.48
CA LEU A 153 5.67 -9.87 5.34
C LEU A 153 6.94 -10.63 5.74
N GLY A 154 7.39 -10.50 6.99
CA GLY A 154 8.67 -10.99 7.47
C GLY A 154 9.88 -10.12 7.05
N TYR A 155 9.64 -8.96 6.46
CA TYR A 155 10.63 -7.93 6.14
C TYR A 155 9.97 -6.55 6.07
N ALA A 156 10.76 -5.49 6.25
CA ALA A 156 10.27 -4.13 6.18
C ALA A 156 9.87 -3.77 4.74
N PRO A 157 8.61 -3.33 4.49
CA PRO A 157 8.21 -2.87 3.17
C PRO A 157 9.05 -1.65 2.74
N PRO A 158 9.28 -1.45 1.44
CA PRO A 158 10.07 -0.31 0.96
C PRO A 158 9.29 0.99 1.15
N ASN A 159 9.98 2.06 1.59
CA ASN A 159 9.37 3.38 1.82
C ASN A 159 8.55 3.92 0.64
N GLN A 160 8.82 3.47 -0.58
CA GLN A 160 7.99 3.73 -1.74
C GLN A 160 7.83 2.46 -2.56
N LEU A 161 6.58 2.05 -2.80
CA LEU A 161 6.26 1.01 -3.75
C LEU A 161 6.42 1.55 -5.16
N ILE A 162 7.16 0.81 -5.98
CA ILE A 162 7.15 0.98 -7.43
C ILE A 162 6.03 0.06 -7.93
N ASN A 163 5.05 0.61 -8.65
CA ASN A 163 3.91 -0.14 -9.18
C ASN A 163 4.38 -1.32 -10.03
N ASN A 164 4.27 -2.52 -9.46
CA ASN A 164 4.73 -3.77 -10.05
C ASN A 164 3.55 -4.75 -10.02
N PHE A 165 2.61 -4.58 -10.95
CA PHE A 165 1.68 -5.65 -11.29
C PHE A 165 2.38 -6.61 -12.24
N CYS A 166 2.27 -7.92 -12.01
CA CYS A 166 2.62 -8.89 -13.03
C CYS A 166 1.52 -8.84 -14.11
N CYS A 167 1.86 -8.44 -15.34
CA CYS A 167 1.05 -8.74 -16.52
C CYS A 167 0.87 -10.25 -16.63
N SER A 168 -0.36 -10.72 -16.75
CA SER A 168 -0.62 -12.00 -17.42
C SER A 168 -0.61 -11.77 -18.93
N ASP A 169 0.04 -12.68 -19.65
CA ASP A 169 -0.01 -12.80 -21.12
C ASP A 169 -1.43 -13.07 -21.64
#